data_AF-A0A9N9DDB4-F1
#
_entry.id   AF-A0A9N9DDB4-F1
#
_cell.length_a   1.000
_cell.length_b   1.000
_cell.length_c   1.000
_cell.angle_alpha   90.00
_cell.angle_beta   90.00
_cell.angle_gamma   90.00
#
_symmetry.space_group_name_H-M   'P 1'
#
loop_
_entity.id
_entity.type
_entity.pdbx_description
1 polymer ?
#
loop_
_entity_poly.entity_id
_entity_poly.type
_entity_poly.pdbx_seq_one_letter_code
_entity_poly.pdbx_strand_id
1 'polypeptide(L)'
;MSRAAVLFTILASLLTTVIATTIVINVGEDNKNQFVPNAVNATKGDVIAFHFVGGHHDVVQSDSFGSCNQITNGCPNPEWYNYTVDLPKGQIWFFCSTLTHCKYYNMTGTIFVLDSLNQTNNAATPLVYTGFNILISSIVAAFLMI
;
A
#
# COMPACT_ATOMS: atom_id res chain seq x y z
N MET A 1 -23.39 -8.24 40.28
CA MET A 1 -23.12 -8.40 38.83
C MET A 1 -22.82 -9.87 38.60
N SER A 2 -23.65 -10.60 37.84
CA SER A 2 -23.44 -12.04 37.65
C SER A 2 -22.15 -12.26 36.86
N ARG A 3 -21.36 -13.28 37.21
CA ARG A 3 -20.11 -13.66 36.51
C ARG A 3 -20.33 -13.84 34.99
N ALA A 4 -21.58 -14.11 34.59
CA ALA A 4 -22.04 -14.17 33.22
C ALA A 4 -21.95 -12.83 32.45
N ALA A 5 -22.15 -11.69 33.11
CA ALA A 5 -22.08 -10.38 32.46
C ALA A 5 -20.64 -9.94 32.14
N VAL A 6 -19.65 -10.43 32.90
CA VAL A 6 -18.22 -10.13 32.69
C VAL A 6 -17.64 -10.99 31.55
N LEU A 7 -18.15 -12.21 31.37
CA LEU A 7 -17.80 -13.08 30.24
C LEU A 7 -18.37 -12.57 28.91
N PHE A 8 -19.51 -11.89 28.94
CA PHE A 8 -20.15 -11.36 27.72
C PHE A 8 -19.44 -10.12 27.15
N THR A 9 -18.73 -9.34 27.98
CA THR A 9 -18.02 -8.13 27.54
C THR A 9 -16.61 -8.38 27.01
N ILE A 10 -15.93 -9.46 27.44
CA ILE A 10 -14.61 -9.84 26.90
C ILE A 10 -14.72 -10.49 25.50
N LEU A 11 -15.91 -10.99 25.15
CA LEU A 11 -16.21 -11.59 23.84
C LEU A 11 -16.61 -10.55 22.77
N ALA A 12 -16.61 -9.26 23.09
CA ALA A 12 -16.73 -8.19 22.10
C ALA A 12 -15.45 -8.17 21.24
N SER A 13 -15.48 -9.02 20.22
CA SER A 13 -14.43 -9.29 19.24
C SER A 13 -13.68 -8.04 18.81
N LEU A 14 -12.36 -8.10 18.95
CA LEU A 14 -11.42 -7.19 18.32
C LEU A 14 -11.54 -7.37 16.79
N LEU A 15 -12.44 -6.63 16.14
CA LEU A 15 -12.52 -6.60 14.69
C LEU A 15 -11.29 -5.89 14.15
N THR A 16 -10.31 -6.64 13.66
CA THR A 16 -9.21 -6.08 12.86
C THR A 16 -9.76 -5.73 11.48
N THR A 17 -10.11 -4.48 11.26
CA THR A 17 -10.48 -3.98 9.93
C THR A 17 -9.22 -3.93 9.07
N VAL A 18 -9.18 -4.71 7.98
CA VAL A 18 -8.17 -4.55 6.94
C VAL A 18 -8.55 -3.31 6.15
N ILE A 19 -7.74 -2.25 6.26
CA ILE A 19 -7.92 -1.02 5.48
C ILE A 19 -7.06 -1.14 4.23
N ALA A 20 -7.69 -0.99 3.06
CA ALA A 20 -6.98 -0.85 1.79
C ALA A 20 -6.24 0.49 1.76
N THR A 21 -4.93 0.46 1.53
CA THR A 21 -4.07 1.64 1.42
C THR A 21 -3.96 2.06 -0.03
N THR A 22 -3.91 3.37 -0.29
CA THR A 22 -3.54 3.91 -1.61
C THR A 22 -2.06 4.27 -1.61
N ILE A 23 -1.31 3.73 -2.57
CA ILE A 23 0.13 3.93 -2.75
C ILE A 23 0.34 4.68 -4.06
N VAL A 24 0.97 5.84 -4.00
CA VAL A 24 1.19 6.68 -5.18
C VAL A 24 2.52 6.35 -5.84
N ILE A 25 2.52 6.24 -7.18
CA ILE A 25 3.71 6.17 -8.02
C ILE A 25 3.60 7.31 -9.04
N ASN A 26 4.52 8.28 -8.96
CA ASN A 26 4.64 9.33 -9.96
C ASN A 26 5.27 8.77 -11.23
N VAL A 27 4.67 9.06 -12.38
CA VAL A 27 5.11 8.65 -13.71
C VAL A 27 5.61 9.89 -14.44
N GLY A 28 6.87 9.86 -14.89
CA GLY A 28 7.44 11.00 -15.61
C GLY A 28 7.93 12.14 -14.72
N GLU A 29 8.14 11.89 -13.42
CA GLU A 29 8.61 12.91 -12.47
C GLU A 29 9.92 13.56 -12.92
N ASP A 30 10.07 14.87 -12.70
CA ASP A 30 11.15 15.71 -13.22
C ASP A 30 11.33 15.68 -14.75
N ASN A 31 10.29 15.33 -15.52
CA ASN A 31 10.37 15.09 -16.95
C ASN A 31 11.37 13.98 -17.35
N LYS A 32 11.54 12.97 -16.48
CA LYS A 32 12.44 11.82 -16.72
C LYS A 32 11.65 10.56 -17.07
N ASN A 33 12.28 9.63 -17.78
CA ASN A 33 11.71 8.32 -18.11
C ASN A 33 11.75 7.37 -16.90
N GLN A 34 10.94 7.63 -15.89
CA GLN A 34 10.98 6.91 -14.61
C GLN A 34 9.62 6.78 -13.93
N PHE A 35 9.54 5.76 -13.08
CA PHE A 35 8.51 5.60 -12.04
C PHE A 35 9.12 5.97 -10.70
N VAL A 36 8.44 6.79 -9.89
CA VAL A 36 8.93 7.20 -8.56
C VAL A 36 7.84 7.03 -7.50
N PRO A 37 8.05 6.15 -6.50
CA PRO A 37 9.11 5.14 -6.45
C PRO A 37 8.92 4.08 -7.56
N ASN A 38 10.02 3.46 -8.02
CA ASN A 38 9.96 2.35 -8.97
C ASN A 38 9.73 0.99 -8.28
N ALA A 39 9.73 0.96 -6.95
CA ALA A 39 9.50 -0.23 -6.17
C ALA A 39 8.64 0.11 -4.94
N VAL A 40 7.56 -0.64 -4.72
CA VAL A 40 6.65 -0.46 -3.59
C VAL A 40 6.28 -1.80 -2.96
N ASN A 41 5.96 -1.77 -1.68
CA ASN A 41 5.32 -2.89 -0.99
C ASN A 41 3.81 -2.63 -0.93
N ALA A 42 3.02 -3.66 -1.22
CA ALA A 42 1.57 -3.62 -1.12
C ALA A 42 1.03 -4.95 -0.58
N THR A 43 -0.23 -4.96 -0.20
CA THR A 43 -1.00 -6.15 0.16
C THR A 43 -2.22 -6.29 -0.74
N LYS A 44 -2.78 -7.50 -0.83
CA LYS A 44 -4.03 -7.71 -1.58
C LYS A 44 -5.12 -6.76 -1.06
N GLY A 45 -5.73 -6.00 -1.97
CA GLY A 45 -6.76 -5.00 -1.69
C GLY A 45 -6.25 -3.56 -1.75
N ASP A 46 -4.94 -3.33 -1.64
CA ASP A 46 -4.36 -1.99 -1.81
C ASP A 46 -4.55 -1.46 -3.23
N VAL A 47 -4.52 -0.14 -3.39
CA VAL A 47 -4.60 0.54 -4.67
C VAL A 47 -3.25 1.17 -4.98
N ILE A 48 -2.69 0.84 -6.15
CA ILE A 48 -1.55 1.56 -6.72
C ILE A 48 -2.11 2.66 -7.63
N ALA A 49 -1.89 3.91 -7.23
CA ALA A 49 -2.30 5.10 -7.97
C ALA A 49 -1.10 5.65 -8.76
N PHE A 50 -1.08 5.38 -10.06
CA PHE A 50 -0.11 5.93 -10.98
C PHE A 50 -0.54 7.36 -11.35
N HIS A 51 0.26 8.34 -10.96
CA HIS A 51 0.04 9.76 -11.20
C HIS A 51 0.96 10.24 -12.33
N PHE A 52 0.41 10.59 -13.47
CA PHE A 52 1.21 11.00 -14.62
C PHE A 52 1.46 12.50 -14.57
N VAL A 53 2.70 12.87 -14.22
CA VAL A 53 3.08 14.25 -13.89
C VAL A 53 3.91 14.93 -14.97
N GLY A 54 4.36 14.20 -15.99
CA GLY A 54 5.14 14.74 -17.08
C GLY A 54 5.39 13.72 -18.18
N GLY A 55 5.78 14.18 -19.37
CA GLY A 55 6.14 13.33 -20.50
C GLY A 55 4.98 12.54 -21.13
N HIS A 56 5.33 11.66 -22.08
CA HIS A 56 4.40 10.70 -22.69
C HIS A 56 4.76 9.30 -22.20
N HIS A 57 3.98 8.80 -21.26
CA HIS A 57 4.20 7.51 -20.62
C HIS A 57 2.92 6.69 -20.53
N ASP A 58 3.10 5.42 -20.23
CA ASP A 58 2.07 4.46 -19.97
C ASP A 58 2.55 3.48 -18.89
N VAL A 59 1.62 2.68 -18.39
CA VAL A 59 1.92 1.58 -17.47
C VAL A 59 1.39 0.29 -18.07
N VAL A 60 2.26 -0.69 -18.19
CA VAL A 60 1.99 -2.00 -18.80
C VAL A 60 2.54 -3.08 -17.90
N GLN A 61 1.76 -4.14 -17.63
CA GLN A 61 2.26 -5.26 -16.84
C GLN A 61 3.23 -6.12 -17.68
N SER A 62 4.31 -6.56 -17.04
CA SER A 62 5.35 -7.42 -17.63
C SER A 62 5.24 -8.87 -17.16
N ASP A 63 5.77 -9.80 -17.96
CA ASP A 63 5.88 -11.22 -17.63
C ASP A 63 6.95 -11.53 -16.55
N SER A 64 7.95 -10.65 -16.41
CA SER A 64 9.12 -10.88 -15.58
C SER A 64 9.83 -9.56 -15.21
N PHE A 65 10.69 -9.61 -14.19
CA PHE A 65 11.43 -8.44 -13.73
C PHE A 65 12.31 -7.84 -14.84
N GLY A 66 12.17 -6.54 -15.09
CA GLY A 66 12.96 -5.81 -16.08
C GLY A 66 12.65 -6.14 -17.54
N SER A 67 11.69 -7.04 -17.81
CA SER A 67 11.26 -7.39 -19.16
C SER A 67 10.34 -6.33 -19.75
N CYS A 68 10.49 -6.06 -21.05
CA CYS A 68 9.57 -5.22 -21.83
C CYS A 68 8.54 -6.07 -22.59
N ASN A 69 8.30 -7.31 -22.15
CA ASN A 69 7.27 -8.17 -22.72
C ASN A 69 5.93 -7.88 -22.05
N GLN A 70 5.03 -7.34 -22.83
CA GLN A 70 3.69 -6.99 -22.39
C GLN A 70 2.79 -8.21 -22.19
N ILE A 71 2.11 -8.30 -21.04
CA ILE A 71 1.09 -9.33 -20.75
C ILE A 71 -0.33 -8.77 -20.55
N THR A 72 -0.48 -7.45 -20.45
CA THR A 72 -1.76 -6.75 -20.39
C THR A 72 -1.76 -5.59 -21.38
N ASN A 73 -2.91 -5.09 -21.81
CA ASN A 73 -2.92 -3.80 -22.52
C ASN A 73 -2.38 -2.69 -21.62
N GLY A 74 -1.62 -1.76 -22.20
CA GLY A 74 -1.11 -0.58 -21.49
C GLY A 74 -2.19 0.45 -21.22
N CYS A 75 -2.00 1.25 -20.18
CA CYS A 75 -2.83 2.44 -19.91
C CYS A 75 -2.09 3.72 -20.33
N PRO A 76 -2.43 4.33 -21.47
CA PRO A 76 -1.72 5.51 -21.98
C PRO A 76 -2.13 6.80 -21.24
N ASN A 77 -1.16 7.42 -20.57
CA ASN A 77 -1.13 8.78 -20.02
C ASN A 77 -2.46 9.46 -19.60
N PRO A 78 -3.33 8.83 -18.77
CA PRO A 78 -4.35 9.60 -18.05
C PRO A 78 -3.67 10.45 -16.95
N GLU A 79 -4.31 11.47 -16.39
CA GLU A 79 -3.76 12.15 -15.19
C GLU A 79 -3.53 11.13 -14.04
N TRP A 80 -4.47 10.19 -13.88
CA TRP A 80 -4.43 9.12 -12.89
C TRP A 80 -4.84 7.77 -13.47
N TYR A 81 -4.12 6.71 -13.09
CA TYR A 81 -4.51 5.32 -13.32
C TYR A 81 -4.42 4.53 -12.02
N ASN A 82 -5.53 3.91 -11.62
CA ASN A 82 -5.61 3.14 -10.39
C ASN A 82 -5.62 1.63 -10.70
N TYR A 83 -4.72 0.90 -10.05
CA TYR A 83 -4.62 -0.55 -10.11
C TYR A 83 -4.88 -1.14 -8.73
N THR A 84 -5.92 -1.95 -8.58
CA THR A 84 -6.18 -2.69 -7.34
C THR A 84 -5.36 -3.97 -7.33
N VAL A 85 -4.58 -4.17 -6.27
CA VAL A 85 -3.75 -5.36 -6.07
C VAL A 85 -4.65 -6.55 -5.72
N ASP A 86 -4.79 -7.51 -6.64
CA ASP A 86 -5.57 -8.74 -6.40
C ASP A 86 -4.69 -9.98 -6.12
N LEU A 87 -3.39 -9.89 -6.42
CA LEU A 87 -2.43 -10.96 -6.14
C LEU A 87 -2.32 -11.18 -4.62
N PRO A 88 -2.45 -12.41 -4.08
CA PRO A 88 -2.35 -12.64 -2.64
C PRO A 88 -0.94 -12.45 -2.07
N LYS A 89 0.07 -12.85 -2.84
CA LYS A 89 1.50 -12.77 -2.52
C LYS A 89 2.31 -12.87 -3.80
N GLY A 90 3.45 -12.20 -3.86
CA GLY A 90 4.42 -12.36 -4.94
C GLY A 90 4.93 -11.01 -5.43
N GLN A 91 5.13 -10.91 -6.74
CA GLN A 91 5.60 -9.68 -7.39
C GLN A 91 4.75 -9.41 -8.62
N ILE A 92 4.49 -8.13 -8.86
CA ILE A 92 3.89 -7.64 -10.10
C ILE A 92 4.92 -6.71 -10.73
N TRP A 93 5.34 -7.02 -11.95
CA TRP A 93 6.29 -6.21 -12.70
C TRP A 93 5.56 -5.37 -13.73
N PHE A 94 6.02 -4.14 -13.93
CA PHE A 94 5.45 -3.23 -14.91
C PHE A 94 6.53 -2.38 -15.58
N PHE A 95 6.20 -1.82 -16.74
CA PHE A 95 7.08 -0.98 -17.52
C PHE A 95 6.30 0.04 -18.34
N CYS A 96 7.01 1.01 -18.93
CA CYS A 96 6.48 1.93 -19.92
C CYS A 96 6.78 1.40 -21.34
N SER A 97 5.75 1.14 -22.14
CA SER A 97 5.86 0.58 -23.50
C SER A 97 6.18 1.63 -24.57
N THR A 98 6.21 2.91 -24.19
CA THR A 98 6.60 4.00 -25.09
C THR A 98 8.02 3.78 -25.62
N LEU A 99 8.12 3.47 -26.92
CA LEU A 99 9.34 3.36 -27.73
C LEU A 99 10.56 2.82 -26.96
N THR A 100 11.41 3.72 -26.46
CA THR A 100 12.72 3.42 -25.88
C THR A 100 12.72 3.42 -24.36
N HIS A 101 11.61 3.80 -23.71
CA HIS A 101 11.55 4.04 -22.27
C HIS A 101 11.87 2.79 -21.45
N CYS A 102 11.32 1.62 -21.81
CA CYS A 102 11.70 0.38 -21.14
C CYS A 102 13.09 -0.12 -21.58
N LYS A 103 13.32 -0.37 -22.88
CA LYS A 103 14.53 -1.08 -23.34
C LYS A 103 15.83 -0.30 -23.13
N TYR A 104 15.81 1.03 -23.25
CA TYR A 104 17.02 1.85 -23.17
C TYR A 104 17.13 2.65 -21.87
N TYR A 105 16.01 3.15 -21.34
CA TYR A 105 16.00 3.93 -20.10
C TYR A 105 15.68 3.09 -18.86
N ASN A 106 15.42 1.79 -19.02
CA ASN A 106 15.05 0.89 -17.93
C ASN A 106 13.85 1.40 -17.11
N MET A 107 12.88 2.06 -17.76
CA MET A 107 11.65 2.55 -17.15
C MET A 107 10.74 1.37 -16.80
N THR A 108 11.07 0.71 -15.70
CA THR A 108 10.46 -0.50 -15.16
C THR A 108 10.21 -0.32 -13.66
N GLY A 109 9.27 -1.07 -13.11
CA GLY A 109 8.99 -1.06 -11.68
C GLY A 109 8.42 -2.36 -11.17
N THR A 110 8.35 -2.49 -9.84
CA THR A 110 7.92 -3.70 -9.14
C THR A 110 7.01 -3.37 -7.97
N ILE A 111 5.89 -4.07 -7.88
CA ILE A 111 5.05 -4.11 -6.67
C ILE A 111 5.36 -5.43 -5.98
N PHE A 112 5.94 -5.38 -4.79
CA PHE A 112 6.13 -6.53 -3.92
C PHE A 112 4.85 -6.75 -3.12
N VAL A 113 4.14 -7.83 -3.42
CA VAL A 113 2.89 -8.16 -2.74
C VAL A 113 3.18 -9.06 -1.55
N LEU A 114 3.02 -8.51 -0.37
CA LEU A 114 3.26 -9.17 0.91
C LEU A 114 2.03 -9.97 1.34
N ASP A 115 2.25 -11.05 2.08
CA ASP A 115 1.15 -11.80 2.70
C ASP A 115 0.37 -10.88 3.64
N SER A 116 -0.95 -10.82 3.45
CA SER A 116 -1.85 -10.07 4.34
C SER A 116 -1.84 -10.60 5.78
N LEU A 117 -1.41 -11.85 5.98
CA LEU A 117 -1.23 -12.48 7.29
C LEU A 117 0.15 -12.21 7.92
N ASN A 118 1.06 -11.53 7.20
CA ASN A 118 2.37 -11.15 7.71
C ASN A 118 2.50 -9.65 7.98
N GLN A 119 1.38 -8.93 8.06
CA GLN A 119 1.30 -7.70 8.85
C GLN A 119 1.25 -8.04 10.35
N THR A 120 2.16 -8.91 10.80
CA THR A 120 2.41 -9.13 12.21
C THR A 120 3.52 -8.15 12.62
N ASN A 121 3.17 -7.21 13.50
CA ASN A 121 4.11 -6.47 14.34
C ASN A 121 4.92 -5.32 13.74
N ASN A 122 4.47 -4.69 12.64
CA ASN A 122 4.65 -3.24 12.57
C ASN A 122 3.36 -2.62 13.09
N ALA A 123 3.24 -2.69 14.42
CA ALA A 123 2.49 -1.70 15.17
C ALA A 123 2.75 -0.36 14.51
N ALA A 124 1.68 0.42 14.32
CA ALA A 124 1.81 1.85 14.22
C ALA A 124 2.91 2.26 15.22
N THR A 125 4.06 2.71 14.73
CA THR A 125 4.75 3.75 15.47
C THR A 125 3.72 4.86 15.48
N PRO A 126 3.10 5.18 16.63
CA PRO A 126 2.33 6.41 16.67
C PRO A 126 3.32 7.47 16.21
N LEU A 127 2.96 8.19 15.14
CA LEU A 127 3.64 9.44 14.84
C LEU A 127 3.68 10.18 16.17
N VAL A 128 4.89 10.53 16.58
CA VAL A 128 5.15 11.49 17.62
C VAL A 128 4.48 12.78 17.16
N TYR A 129 3.18 12.90 17.43
CA TYR A 129 2.47 14.16 17.33
C TYR A 129 2.81 14.90 18.61
N THR A 130 3.90 15.66 18.53
CA THR A 130 4.26 16.66 19.51
C THR A 130 3.08 17.61 19.69
N GLY A 131 2.42 17.49 20.84
CA GLY A 131 1.58 18.53 21.42
C GLY A 131 0.14 18.57 20.94
N PHE A 132 -0.74 17.83 21.60
CA PHE A 132 -1.97 18.42 22.14
C PHE A 132 -2.45 17.55 23.31
N ASN A 133 -2.49 18.14 24.50
CA ASN A 133 -2.99 17.50 25.71
C ASN A 133 -4.48 17.16 25.54
N ILE A 134 -4.83 15.87 25.58
CA ILE A 134 -6.19 15.45 25.95
C ILE A 134 -6.05 14.48 27.13
N LEU A 135 -6.36 15.02 28.31
CA LEU A 135 -6.58 14.27 29.54
C LEU A 135 -7.71 13.26 29.31
N ILE A 136 -7.40 11.97 29.34
CA ILE A 136 -8.37 10.96 29.73
C ILE A 136 -7.83 10.27 30.97
N SER A 137 -8.30 10.79 32.10
CA SER A 137 -8.02 10.35 33.47
C SER A 137 -8.40 8.88 33.66
N SER A 138 -7.38 8.05 33.87
CA SER A 138 -7.27 7.03 34.91
C SER A 138 -8.55 6.40 35.46
N ILE A 139 -8.82 5.15 35.08
CA ILE A 139 -9.41 4.15 35.99
C ILE A 139 -8.74 2.80 35.75
N VAL A 140 -7.47 2.66 36.13
CA VAL A 140 -6.92 1.38 36.58
C VAL A 140 -5.92 1.66 37.70
N ALA A 141 -6.43 1.88 38.92
CA ALA A 141 -5.69 1.61 40.13
C ALA A 141 -6.68 1.37 41.28
N ALA A 142 -6.58 0.17 41.86
CA ALA A 142 -6.99 -0.18 43.22
C ALA A 142 -8.49 -0.20 43.56
N PHE A 143 -9.14 -1.33 43.26
CA PHE A 143 -9.98 -1.97 44.28
C PHE A 143 -9.07 -2.85 45.14
N LEU A 144 -8.36 -2.19 46.05
CA LEU A 144 -7.86 -2.81 47.27
C LEU A 144 -8.12 -1.81 48.39
N MET A 145 -9.33 -1.88 48.96
CA MET A 145 -9.65 -1.75 50.37
C MET A 145 -11.18 -1.66 50.53
N ILE A 146 -11.67 -2.58 51.36
CA ILE A 146 -13.04 -2.78 51.88
C ILE A 146 -13.98 -3.54 50.96
#